data_AF-A0A928VG37-F1
#
_entry.id   AF-A0A928VG37-F1
#
_cell.length_a   1.000
_cell.length_b   1.000
_cell.length_c   1.000
_cell.angle_alpha   90.00
_cell.angle_beta   90.00
_cell.angle_gamma   90.00
#
_symmetry.space_group_name_H-M   'P 1'
#
loop_
_entity.id
_entity.type
_entity.pdbx_description
1 polymer ?
#
loop_
_entity_poly.entity_id
_entity_poly.type
_entity_poly.pdbx_seq_one_letter_code
_entity_poly.pdbx_strand_id
1 'polypeptide(L)'
;MLSASPAFAHNVKTEGNVASIFHIEPNHNPRAGEISQAWFALTKAGGEVISLDRCNCQLRIISNNQTLPSAHASVVAQPQLKSISAEQYKGIPGAEITFPKAGIYTLEISGAPKAENDFNTFKFAYDVTVQAGVAPQSSPVAQAPTVQNPASETQPNWLLPGAIAGIVLLTTAWFVKRTVKN
;
A
#
# COMPACT_ATOMS: atom_id res chain seq x y z
N MET A 1 -19.99 24.36 -14.02
CA MET A 1 -18.67 24.26 -13.37
C MET A 1 -18.65 22.95 -12.61
N LEU A 2 -17.74 22.03 -12.95
CA LEU A 2 -17.56 20.77 -12.21
C LEU A 2 -16.70 21.07 -10.98
N SER A 3 -17.32 21.15 -9.81
CA SER A 3 -16.59 21.21 -8.54
C SER A 3 -16.06 19.81 -8.24
N ALA A 4 -14.78 19.56 -8.52
CA ALA A 4 -14.09 18.39 -8.00
C ALA A 4 -13.93 18.59 -6.49
N SER A 5 -14.75 17.92 -5.69
CA SER A 5 -14.54 17.85 -4.24
C SER A 5 -13.21 17.15 -3.99
N PRO A 6 -12.26 17.75 -3.27
CA PRO A 6 -11.05 17.03 -2.90
C PRO A 6 -11.45 15.89 -1.95
N ALA A 7 -11.22 14.65 -2.37
CA ALA A 7 -11.38 13.48 -1.53
C ALA A 7 -10.20 13.44 -0.53
N PHE A 8 -10.23 14.28 0.48
CA PHE A 8 -9.30 14.19 1.59
C PHE A 8 -9.72 13.01 2.47
N ALA A 9 -9.03 11.87 2.31
CA ALA A 9 -9.23 10.66 3.12
C ALA A 9 -8.65 10.81 4.55
N HIS A 10 -8.77 11.99 5.14
CA HIS A 10 -8.25 12.30 6.45
C HIS A 10 -9.05 11.59 7.53
N ASN A 11 -8.38 10.68 8.24
CA ASN A 11 -8.96 10.02 9.40
C ASN A 11 -8.71 10.90 10.63
N VAL A 12 -9.79 11.47 11.17
CA VAL A 12 -9.74 12.28 12.39
C VAL A 12 -10.02 11.39 13.60
N LYS A 13 -9.16 11.47 14.61
CA LYS A 13 -9.39 10.86 15.93
C LYS A 13 -9.19 11.88 17.04
N THR A 14 -9.88 11.69 18.16
CA THR A 14 -9.80 12.58 19.33
C THR A 14 -9.66 11.76 20.61
N GLU A 15 -8.87 12.28 21.56
CA GLU A 15 -8.68 11.73 22.90
C GLU A 15 -8.32 12.86 23.86
N GLY A 16 -9.10 12.99 24.95
CA GLY A 16 -8.98 14.15 25.83
C GLY A 16 -9.16 15.46 25.06
N ASN A 17 -8.22 16.39 25.24
CA ASN A 17 -8.19 17.65 24.49
C ASN A 17 -7.32 17.62 23.21
N VAL A 18 -6.90 16.44 22.75
CA VAL A 18 -6.05 16.26 21.55
C VAL A 18 -6.86 15.68 20.40
N ALA A 19 -6.68 16.22 19.21
CA ALA A 19 -7.15 15.65 17.95
C ALA A 19 -5.96 15.31 17.04
N SER A 20 -6.14 14.32 16.17
CA SER A 20 -5.14 13.89 15.19
C SER A 20 -5.78 13.67 13.84
N ILE A 21 -5.27 14.35 12.83
CA ILE A 21 -5.49 14.06 11.41
C ILE A 21 -4.32 13.23 10.91
N PHE A 22 -4.61 12.08 10.32
CA PHE A 22 -3.62 11.18 9.75
C PHE A 22 -3.71 11.11 8.24
N HIS A 23 -2.54 11.10 7.59
CA HIS A 23 -2.35 10.83 6.17
C HIS A 23 -1.08 10.02 5.94
N ILE A 24 -1.07 9.22 4.87
CA ILE A 24 0.10 8.46 4.42
C ILE A 24 0.18 8.46 2.90
N GLU A 25 1.38 8.64 2.37
CA GLU A 25 1.63 8.68 0.93
C GLU A 25 1.95 7.30 0.33
N PRO A 26 1.63 7.08 -0.96
CA PRO A 26 0.83 7.96 -1.82
C PRO A 26 -0.67 7.82 -1.55
N ASN A 27 -1.39 8.91 -1.26
CA ASN A 27 -2.87 8.94 -1.19
C ASN A 27 -3.52 7.77 -0.42
N HIS A 28 -3.03 7.45 0.78
CA HIS A 28 -3.49 6.33 1.61
C HIS A 28 -3.33 4.93 0.97
N ASN A 29 -2.46 4.80 -0.02
CA ASN A 29 -2.20 3.57 -0.77
C ASN A 29 -0.71 3.20 -0.75
N PRO A 30 -0.09 2.99 0.43
CA PRO A 30 1.30 2.58 0.52
C PRO A 30 1.53 1.21 -0.12
N ARG A 31 2.74 1.00 -0.64
CA ARG A 31 3.18 -0.26 -1.26
C ARG A 31 4.31 -0.88 -0.45
N ALA A 32 4.30 -2.20 -0.35
CA ALA A 32 5.38 -2.93 0.31
C ALA A 32 6.72 -2.71 -0.42
N GLY A 33 7.80 -2.54 0.31
CA GLY A 33 9.14 -2.32 -0.24
C GLY A 33 9.39 -0.90 -0.76
N GLU A 34 8.38 -0.03 -0.79
CA GLU A 34 8.51 1.38 -1.17
C GLU A 34 8.51 2.27 0.09
N ILE A 35 9.10 3.46 -0.01
CA ILE A 35 9.05 4.47 1.06
C ILE A 35 7.70 5.18 1.00
N SER A 36 7.01 5.21 2.13
CA SER A 36 5.78 5.96 2.36
C SER A 36 6.01 7.01 3.44
N GLN A 37 5.65 8.25 3.17
CA GLN A 37 5.64 9.30 4.18
C GLN A 37 4.30 9.31 4.91
N ALA A 38 4.30 9.06 6.21
CA ALA A 38 3.16 9.23 7.09
C ALA A 38 3.30 10.52 7.89
N TRP A 39 2.19 11.20 8.16
CA TRP A 39 2.18 12.38 9.03
C TRP A 39 0.90 12.49 9.85
N PHE A 40 1.03 13.15 10.99
CA PHE A 40 -0.01 13.29 12.00
C PHE A 40 -0.15 14.78 12.36
N ALA A 41 -1.16 15.45 11.85
CA ALA A 41 -1.46 16.80 12.29
C ALA A 41 -2.21 16.74 13.61
N LEU A 42 -1.47 17.00 14.70
CA LEU A 42 -1.97 17.03 16.07
C LEU A 42 -2.44 18.43 16.42
N THR A 43 -3.62 18.55 17.03
CA THR A 43 -4.15 19.82 17.52
C THR A 43 -4.74 19.69 18.91
N LYS A 44 -4.73 20.79 19.66
CA LYS A 44 -5.51 20.95 20.89
C LYS A 44 -6.95 21.32 20.56
N ALA A 45 -7.84 21.16 21.53
CA ALA A 45 -9.15 21.81 21.52
C ALA A 45 -8.97 23.31 21.22
N GLY A 46 -9.73 23.83 20.25
CA GLY A 46 -9.55 25.19 19.71
C GLY A 46 -8.67 25.28 18.46
N GLY A 47 -8.06 24.17 18.02
CA GLY A 47 -7.38 24.06 16.72
C GLY A 47 -5.90 24.46 16.73
N GLU A 48 -5.32 24.78 17.88
CA GLU A 48 -3.89 25.08 18.00
C GLU A 48 -3.06 23.83 17.67
N VAL A 49 -2.08 23.95 16.77
CA VAL A 49 -1.20 22.85 16.38
C VAL A 49 -0.25 22.46 17.51
N ILE A 50 -0.16 21.16 17.77
CA ILE A 50 0.85 20.56 18.63
C ILE A 50 2.02 20.13 17.73
N SER A 51 3.09 20.92 17.74
CA SER A 51 4.31 20.63 17.00
C SER A 51 5.14 19.53 17.69
N LEU A 52 5.97 18.81 16.91
CA LEU A 52 6.78 17.70 17.40
C LEU A 52 7.78 18.12 18.49
N ASP A 53 8.28 19.35 18.44
CA ASP A 53 9.17 19.90 19.46
C ASP A 53 8.51 20.07 20.83
N ARG A 54 7.17 20.15 20.90
CA ARG A 54 6.38 20.20 22.14
C ARG A 54 5.93 18.84 22.65
N CYS A 55 6.10 17.78 21.86
CA CYS A 55 5.58 16.45 22.16
C CYS A 55 6.71 15.43 22.38
N ASN A 56 6.60 14.64 23.44
CA ASN A 56 7.33 13.38 23.57
C ASN A 56 6.59 12.29 22.78
N CYS A 57 6.53 12.47 21.47
CA CYS A 57 5.76 11.64 20.57
C CYS A 57 6.55 10.39 20.15
N GLN A 58 5.86 9.26 19.98
CA GLN A 58 6.42 8.00 19.50
C GLN A 58 5.47 7.34 18.50
N LEU A 59 6.04 6.74 17.46
CA LEU A 59 5.30 5.99 16.45
C LEU A 59 5.70 4.51 16.48
N ARG A 60 4.69 3.63 16.53
CA ARG A 60 4.86 2.18 16.44
C ARG A 60 4.09 1.66 15.22
N ILE A 61 4.75 0.81 14.43
CA ILE A 61 4.14 0.10 13.31
C ILE A 61 3.92 -1.33 13.77
N ILE A 62 2.66 -1.74 13.81
CA ILE A 62 2.24 -3.05 14.31
C ILE A 62 1.68 -3.83 13.13
N SER A 63 2.18 -5.04 12.88
CA SER A 63 1.63 -5.91 11.86
C SER A 63 0.41 -6.65 12.41
N ASN A 64 -0.72 -6.50 11.73
CA ASN A 64 -1.93 -7.24 12.04
C ASN A 64 -1.98 -8.46 11.13
N ASN A 65 -1.41 -9.57 11.59
CA ASN A 65 -1.60 -10.83 10.89
C ASN A 65 -3.02 -11.33 11.18
N GLN A 66 -3.94 -11.15 10.23
CA GLN A 66 -5.34 -11.59 10.34
C GLN A 66 -5.50 -13.10 10.58
N THR A 67 -4.44 -13.90 10.36
CA THR A 67 -4.46 -15.35 10.61
C THR A 67 -4.08 -15.73 12.05
N LEU A 68 -3.63 -14.78 12.88
CA LEU A 68 -3.29 -15.03 14.28
C LEU A 68 -4.22 -14.22 15.20
N PRO A 69 -4.59 -14.75 16.38
CA PRO A 69 -5.32 -13.99 17.40
C PRO A 69 -4.63 -12.65 17.72
N SER A 70 -5.39 -11.61 18.06
CA SER A 70 -4.87 -10.25 18.34
C SER A 70 -3.74 -10.20 19.37
N ALA A 71 -3.58 -11.23 20.20
CA ALA A 71 -2.45 -11.43 21.12
C ALA A 71 -1.09 -11.62 20.42
N HIS A 72 -1.04 -11.80 19.10
CA HIS A 72 0.18 -11.96 18.30
C HIS A 72 0.51 -10.75 17.43
N ALA A 73 -0.20 -9.62 17.62
CA ALA A 73 0.16 -8.36 16.98
C ALA A 73 1.58 -7.96 17.42
N SER A 74 2.51 -7.88 16.46
CA SER A 74 3.93 -7.62 16.73
C SER A 74 4.34 -6.26 16.21
N VAL A 75 5.11 -5.52 17.02
CA VAL A 75 5.74 -4.27 16.59
C VAL A 75 6.82 -4.62 15.59
N VAL A 76 6.62 -4.24 14.34
CA VAL A 76 7.57 -4.50 13.25
C VAL A 76 8.53 -3.35 13.01
N ALA A 77 8.18 -2.13 13.43
CA ALA A 77 9.06 -0.97 13.35
C ALA A 77 8.68 0.12 14.38
N GLN A 78 9.66 0.95 14.73
CA GLN A 78 9.51 2.17 15.53
C GLN A 78 10.28 3.30 14.85
N PRO A 79 9.75 3.85 13.74
CA PRO A 79 10.43 4.90 13.00
C PRO A 79 10.59 6.16 13.85
N GLN A 80 11.73 6.82 13.70
CA GLN A 80 11.99 8.11 14.33
C GLN A 80 11.08 9.18 13.70
N LEU A 81 10.40 9.95 14.54
CA LEU A 81 9.59 11.07 14.09
C LEU A 81 10.49 12.27 13.75
N LYS A 82 10.19 12.91 12.62
CA LYS A 82 10.80 14.16 12.17
C LYS A 82 9.73 15.24 12.11
N SER A 83 10.15 16.47 12.34
CA SER A 83 9.29 17.63 12.17
C SER A 83 9.16 17.93 10.69
N ILE A 84 7.93 17.96 10.16
CA ILE A 84 7.67 18.26 8.76
C ILE A 84 6.61 19.35 8.61
N SER A 85 6.42 19.83 7.38
CA SER A 85 5.27 20.63 6.99
C SER A 85 4.49 19.90 5.90
N ALA A 86 3.18 19.79 6.07
CA ALA A 86 2.28 19.17 5.11
C ALA A 86 0.97 19.94 5.11
N GLU A 87 0.43 20.20 3.91
CA GLU A 87 -0.75 21.03 3.73
C GLU A 87 -0.60 22.40 4.43
N GLN A 88 -1.54 22.77 5.30
CA GLN A 88 -1.49 23.96 6.15
C GLN A 88 -0.69 23.78 7.45
N TYR A 89 -0.32 22.55 7.81
CA TYR A 89 0.28 22.24 9.10
C TYR A 89 1.79 22.35 9.05
N LYS A 90 2.38 22.91 10.11
CA LYS A 90 3.82 23.09 10.25
C LYS A 90 4.32 22.46 11.54
N GLY A 91 5.53 21.93 11.47
CA GLY A 91 6.22 21.38 12.62
C GLY A 91 5.63 20.05 13.12
N ILE A 92 4.74 19.41 12.37
CA ILE A 92 3.99 18.24 12.80
C ILE A 92 4.86 16.97 12.79
N PRO A 93 4.52 15.95 13.61
CA PRO A 93 5.14 14.64 13.54
C PRO A 93 4.94 13.98 12.17
N GLY A 94 6.04 13.60 11.51
CA GLY A 94 6.05 12.78 10.31
C GLY A 94 7.16 11.73 10.32
N ALA A 95 7.00 10.67 9.54
CA ALA A 95 7.98 9.60 9.41
C ALA A 95 7.97 8.99 8.01
N GLU A 96 9.15 8.56 7.57
CA GLU A 96 9.30 7.66 6.41
C GLU A 96 9.19 6.22 6.89
N ILE A 97 8.37 5.42 6.20
CA ILE A 97 8.06 4.04 6.57
C ILE A 97 8.22 3.18 5.32
N THR A 98 8.94 2.06 5.45
CA THR A 98 8.96 1.01 4.42
C THR A 98 8.32 -0.24 4.99
N PHE A 99 7.17 -0.62 4.44
CA PHE A 99 6.47 -1.82 4.86
C PHE A 99 7.12 -3.06 4.24
N PRO A 100 7.45 -4.10 5.02
CA PRO A 100 8.19 -5.25 4.49
C PRO A 100 7.35 -6.12 3.55
N LYS A 101 6.03 -6.17 3.76
CA LYS A 101 5.09 -7.01 3.00
C LYS A 101 3.73 -6.33 2.87
N ALA A 102 2.96 -6.72 1.86
CA ALA A 102 1.56 -6.36 1.74
C ALA A 102 0.76 -6.92 2.93
N GLY A 103 -0.30 -6.22 3.33
CA GLY A 103 -1.13 -6.60 4.46
C GLY A 103 -1.68 -5.40 5.22
N ILE A 104 -2.29 -5.66 6.37
CA ILE A 104 -2.82 -4.61 7.25
C ILE A 104 -1.83 -4.33 8.37
N TYR A 105 -1.55 -3.06 8.59
CA TYR A 105 -0.72 -2.58 9.70
C TYR A 105 -1.50 -1.54 10.51
N THR A 106 -1.26 -1.52 11.81
CA THR A 106 -1.69 -0.40 12.66
C THR A 106 -0.51 0.55 12.86
N LEU A 107 -0.72 1.82 12.53
CA LEU A 107 0.15 2.93 12.91
C LEU A 107 -0.36 3.50 14.23
N GLU A 108 0.35 3.20 15.32
CA GLU A 108 0.04 3.73 16.65
C GLU A 108 0.94 4.95 16.94
N ILE A 109 0.35 6.14 16.96
CA ILE A 109 0.99 7.37 17.42
C ILE A 109 0.55 7.64 18.85
N SER A 110 1.49 7.91 19.75
CA SER A 110 1.20 8.29 21.13
C SER A 110 2.15 9.38 21.58
N GLY A 111 1.75 10.13 22.60
CA GLY A 111 2.59 11.21 23.10
C GLY A 111 2.10 11.81 24.40
N ALA A 112 3.01 12.51 25.06
CA ALA A 112 2.78 13.32 26.24
C ALA A 112 3.38 14.72 26.03
N PRO A 113 2.84 15.77 26.67
CA PRO A 113 3.40 17.10 26.55
C PRO A 113 4.78 17.18 27.20
N LYS A 114 5.68 18.00 26.64
CA LYS A 114 6.96 18.31 27.28
C LYS A 114 6.85 19.37 28.37
N ALA A 115 5.91 20.30 28.21
CA ALA A 115 5.56 21.29 29.22
C ALA A 115 4.37 20.79 30.05
N GLU A 116 4.39 21.03 31.35
CA GLU A 116 3.26 20.66 32.21
C GLU A 116 1.97 21.34 31.74
N ASN A 117 0.86 20.59 31.76
CA ASN A 117 -0.49 21.06 31.44
C ASN A 117 -0.69 21.67 30.03
N ASP A 118 0.19 21.41 29.05
CA ASP A 118 -0.01 21.90 27.67
C ASP A 118 -1.16 21.16 26.96
N PHE A 119 -1.14 19.81 26.99
CA PHE A 119 -2.19 18.96 26.44
C PHE A 119 -2.24 17.58 27.13
N ASN A 120 -3.32 16.82 26.95
CA ASN A 120 -3.47 15.49 27.53
C ASN A 120 -2.55 14.46 26.83
N THR A 121 -2.05 13.48 27.58
CA THR A 121 -1.47 12.27 26.97
C THR A 121 -2.48 11.61 26.05
N PHE A 122 -2.04 11.09 24.91
CA PHE A 122 -2.90 10.49 23.90
C PHE A 122 -2.29 9.23 23.27
N LYS A 123 -3.15 8.42 22.65
CA LYS A 123 -2.79 7.30 21.79
C LYS A 123 -3.84 7.11 20.68
N PHE A 124 -3.42 7.29 19.43
CA PHE A 124 -4.24 7.01 18.25
C PHE A 124 -3.69 5.82 17.47
N ALA A 125 -4.58 4.96 16.98
CA ALA A 125 -4.26 3.81 16.14
C ALA A 125 -4.94 3.95 14.78
N TYR A 126 -4.21 3.84 13.68
CA TYR A 126 -4.75 3.92 12.33
C TYR A 126 -4.43 2.65 11.54
N ASP A 127 -5.46 1.99 11.04
CA ASP A 127 -5.26 0.82 10.19
C ASP A 127 -4.96 1.26 8.75
N VAL A 128 -3.91 0.69 8.20
CA VAL A 128 -3.39 0.99 6.88
C VAL A 128 -3.28 -0.32 6.10
N THR A 129 -3.95 -0.36 4.95
CA THR A 129 -3.83 -1.46 3.99
C THR A 129 -2.66 -1.17 3.05
N VAL A 130 -1.65 -2.02 3.11
CA VAL A 130 -0.45 -1.95 2.27
C VAL A 130 -0.62 -2.88 1.09
N GLN A 131 -0.48 -2.33 -0.12
CA GLN A 131 -0.57 -3.08 -1.37
C GLN A 131 0.73 -3.86 -1.63
N ALA A 132 0.64 -4.85 -2.53
CA ALA A 132 1.84 -5.47 -3.08
C ALA A 132 2.73 -4.41 -3.74
N GLY A 133 4.02 -4.47 -3.42
CA GLY A 133 5.06 -3.71 -4.11
C GLY A 133 5.36 -4.28 -5.48
N VAL A 134 6.16 -3.53 -6.24
CA VAL A 134 6.77 -4.08 -7.45
C VAL A 134 7.77 -5.14 -7.01
N ALA A 135 7.55 -6.40 -7.41
CA ALA A 135 8.58 -7.43 -7.24
C ALA A 135 9.87 -6.92 -7.91
N PRO A 136 11.07 -7.14 -7.33
CA PRO A 136 12.29 -6.90 -8.07
C PRO A 136 12.13 -7.62 -9.41
N GLN A 137 12.10 -6.87 -10.51
CA GLN A 137 12.18 -7.48 -11.82
C GLN A 137 13.46 -8.30 -11.76
N SER A 138 13.34 -9.63 -11.83
CA SER A 138 14.47 -10.46 -12.19
C SER A 138 15.05 -9.80 -13.43
N SER A 139 16.29 -9.32 -13.35
CA SER A 139 17.00 -8.78 -14.50
C SER A 139 16.80 -9.76 -15.65
N PRO A 140 16.56 -9.30 -16.89
CA PRO A 140 16.42 -10.22 -18.01
C PRO A 140 17.64 -11.14 -17.96
N VAL A 141 17.41 -12.42 -17.70
CA VAL A 141 18.45 -13.44 -17.83
C VAL A 141 19.00 -13.21 -19.23
N ALA A 142 20.28 -12.82 -19.31
CA ALA A 142 20.98 -12.74 -20.58
C ALA A 142 20.68 -14.05 -21.31
N GLN A 143 19.98 -13.95 -22.44
CA GLN A 143 19.60 -15.10 -23.23
C GLN A 143 20.90 -15.85 -23.54
N ALA A 144 21.02 -17.08 -23.03
CA ALA A 144 22.10 -17.96 -23.41
C ALA A 144 22.07 -18.08 -24.95
N PRO A 145 23.22 -18.02 -25.65
CA PRO A 145 23.23 -18.06 -27.09
C PRO A 145 22.56 -19.34 -27.58
N THR A 146 21.49 -19.18 -28.36
CA THR A 146 20.84 -20.26 -29.09
C THR A 146 21.87 -20.85 -30.04
N VAL A 147 22.32 -22.07 -29.78
CA VAL A 147 23.06 -22.86 -30.76
C VAL A 147 22.12 -23.09 -31.93
N GLN A 148 22.35 -22.36 -33.03
CA GLN A 148 21.74 -22.64 -34.31
C GLN A 148 22.25 -24.00 -34.79
N ASN A 149 21.41 -25.03 -34.69
CA ASN A 149 21.63 -26.24 -35.47
C ASN A 149 21.52 -25.87 -36.96
N PRO A 150 22.47 -26.29 -37.81
CA PRO A 150 22.34 -26.09 -39.25
C PRO A 150 21.12 -26.84 -39.77
N ALA A 151 20.38 -26.15 -40.64
CA ALA A 151 19.20 -26.64 -41.32
C ALA A 151 19.49 -27.95 -42.07
N SER A 152 18.64 -28.96 -41.87
CA SER A 152 18.59 -30.13 -42.72
C SER A 152 18.15 -29.73 -44.13
N GLU A 153 19.00 -30.03 -45.10
CA GLU A 153 18.78 -29.78 -46.53
C GLU A 153 17.57 -30.56 -47.07
N THR A 154 16.67 -29.80 -47.69
CA THR A 154 15.88 -30.06 -48.91
C THR A 154 15.71 -31.53 -49.36
N GLN A 155 14.50 -32.07 -49.17
CA GLN A 155 14.03 -33.24 -49.93
C GLN A 155 13.69 -32.86 -51.38
N PRO A 156 13.95 -33.76 -52.37
CA PRO A 156 13.72 -33.50 -53.78
C PRO A 156 12.24 -33.57 -54.14
N ASN A 157 11.84 -32.59 -54.94
CA ASN A 157 10.54 -32.39 -55.57
C ASN A 157 10.26 -33.47 -56.64
N TRP A 158 9.31 -34.39 -56.40
CA TRP A 158 8.65 -35.18 -57.44
C TRP A 158 7.14 -34.96 -57.43
N LEU A 159 6.64 -34.69 -58.65
CA LEU A 159 5.27 -34.40 -59.08
C LEU A 159 4.23 -35.43 -58.62
N LEU A 160 3.01 -34.99 -58.33
CA LEU A 160 1.79 -35.20 -59.16
C LEU A 160 0.53 -34.60 -58.50
N PRO A 161 -0.49 -34.19 -59.29
CA PRO A 161 -1.68 -33.46 -58.85
C PRO A 161 -2.83 -34.39 -58.42
N GLY A 162 -3.61 -33.97 -57.42
CA GLY A 162 -4.83 -34.66 -57.02
C GLY A 162 -5.65 -33.83 -56.04
N ALA A 163 -6.75 -33.25 -56.54
CA ALA A 163 -7.74 -32.53 -55.75
C ALA A 163 -8.59 -33.49 -54.91
N ILE A 164 -8.85 -33.16 -53.63
CA ILE A 164 -10.07 -33.59 -52.94
C ILE A 164 -10.54 -32.49 -51.98
N ALA A 165 -11.78 -32.05 -52.19
CA ALA A 165 -12.54 -31.13 -51.36
C ALA A 165 -12.94 -31.75 -50.01
N GLY A 166 -13.17 -30.91 -48.99
CA GLY A 166 -13.77 -31.36 -47.72
C GLY A 166 -14.07 -30.20 -46.77
N ILE A 167 -15.29 -29.66 -46.87
CA ILE A 167 -15.96 -28.80 -45.88
C ILE A 167 -16.36 -29.64 -44.67
N VAL A 168 -16.14 -29.20 -43.42
CA VAL A 168 -17.10 -29.34 -42.30
C VAL A 168 -16.84 -28.25 -41.23
N LEU A 169 -17.86 -27.41 -41.02
CA LEU A 169 -18.08 -26.55 -39.86
C LEU A 169 -18.35 -27.38 -38.61
N LEU A 170 -17.88 -26.98 -37.42
CA LEU A 170 -18.62 -27.23 -36.17
C LEU A 170 -18.27 -26.19 -35.10
N THR A 171 -19.24 -25.31 -34.86
CA THR A 171 -19.39 -24.45 -33.69
C THR A 171 -19.74 -25.29 -32.45
N THR A 172 -19.15 -25.01 -31.29
CA THR A 172 -19.86 -25.23 -30.01
C THR A 172 -19.62 -24.08 -29.05
N ALA A 173 -20.72 -23.44 -28.66
CA ALA A 173 -20.83 -22.48 -27.57
C ALA A 173 -20.86 -23.23 -26.24
N TRP A 174 -20.19 -22.71 -25.20
CA TRP A 174 -20.34 -23.23 -23.84
C TRP A 174 -21.26 -22.32 -23.02
N PHE A 175 -22.36 -22.90 -22.55
CA PHE A 175 -23.40 -22.29 -21.74
C PHE A 175 -22.92 -22.08 -20.29
N VAL A 176 -23.15 -20.87 -19.77
CA VAL A 176 -23.04 -20.54 -18.34
C VAL A 176 -24.32 -20.99 -17.63
N LYS A 177 -24.20 -21.73 -16.52
CA LYS A 177 -25.33 -21.98 -15.61
C LYS A 177 -25.05 -21.37 -14.24
N ARG A 178 -25.80 -20.31 -13.94
CA ARG A 178 -25.87 -19.59 -12.67
C ARG A 178 -26.87 -20.33 -11.77
N THR A 179 -26.48 -20.72 -10.57
CA THR A 179 -27.41 -21.24 -9.55
C THR A 179 -27.42 -20.31 -8.35
N VAL A 180 -28.60 -19.75 -8.09
CA VAL A 180 -29.00 -19.11 -6.84
C VAL A 180 -29.89 -20.11 -6.11
N LYS A 181 -29.74 -20.24 -4.79
CA LYS A 181 -30.80 -20.81 -3.95
C LYS A 181 -30.79 -20.17 -2.56
N ASN A 182 -32.02 -19.83 -2.17
CA ASN A 182 -32.56 -19.13 -1.00
C ASN A 182 -31.85 -19.32 0.34
#